data_AF-A0A9D5QH29-F1
#
_entry.id   AF-A0A9D5QH29-F1
#
_cell.length_a   1.000
_cell.length_b   1.000
_cell.length_c   1.000
_cell.angle_alpha   90.00
_cell.angle_beta   90.00
_cell.angle_gamma   90.00
#
_symmetry.space_group_name_H-M   'P 1'
#
loop_
_entity.id
_entity.type
_entity.pdbx_description
1 polymer ?
#
loop_
_entity_poly.entity_id
_entity_poly.type
_entity_poly.pdbx_seq_one_letter_code
_entity_poly.pdbx_strand_id
1 'polypeptide(L)'
;MSEAAVDYRPMWTSLGINLDAHDSLLAVLSEAYGDIFMSQKNRPEGMAYFDFVMSEVHGLRIRELMDAKAEGRKVIGTYCTFVPEELVRAVDGVMVGLCAGADFAVDEVEKVLPRNTCALIKSTFGFKIGRVCPYLEACDMVVGESTCDGKKKAYEVLDRLIPNFYAMDMPQMKSIEGRALLRAEYVKLKEQLERMSGRKITPEALKRAIGTVNRKRHAVQRLARLRAADPAPISGLDSLLINQVYFYDNPERFTGSVNTICDELETRTKAHEGVKQKGTKRLLMSG
;
A
#
# COMPACT_ATOMS: atom_id res chain seq x y z
N MET A 1 -27.30 1.26 16.92
CA MET A 1 -27.71 -0.09 16.48
C MET A 1 -26.44 -0.88 16.30
N SER A 2 -26.22 -1.91 17.12
CA SER A 2 -25.03 -2.77 17.03
C SER A 2 -25.10 -3.57 15.74
N GLU A 3 -24.46 -3.08 14.68
CA GLU A 3 -24.20 -3.92 13.51
C GLU A 3 -23.30 -5.07 13.97
N ALA A 4 -23.77 -6.30 13.82
CA ALA A 4 -22.97 -7.48 14.08
C ALA A 4 -21.68 -7.39 13.26
N ALA A 5 -20.55 -7.70 13.89
CA ALA A 5 -19.26 -7.74 13.19
C ALA A 5 -19.39 -8.63 11.95
N VAL A 6 -19.02 -8.10 10.78
CA VAL A 6 -19.14 -8.84 9.53
C VAL A 6 -18.13 -9.98 9.53
N ASP A 7 -18.59 -11.21 9.32
CA ASP A 7 -17.71 -12.35 9.17
C ASP A 7 -17.10 -12.40 7.76
N TYR A 8 -15.80 -12.15 7.67
CA TYR A 8 -15.03 -12.20 6.43
C TYR A 8 -14.40 -13.58 6.16
N ARG A 9 -14.50 -14.55 7.08
CA ARG A 9 -13.88 -15.88 6.92
C ARG A 9 -14.31 -16.61 5.63
N PRO A 10 -15.58 -16.53 5.17
CA PRO A 10 -15.96 -17.14 3.89
C PRO A 10 -15.19 -16.55 2.70
N MET A 11 -14.98 -15.23 2.69
CA MET A 11 -14.19 -14.54 1.65
C MET A 11 -12.72 -14.95 1.72
N TRP A 12 -12.11 -14.98 2.92
CA TRP A 12 -10.72 -15.42 3.09
C TRP A 12 -10.53 -16.89 2.66
N THR A 13 -11.50 -17.74 2.96
CA THR A 13 -11.51 -19.15 2.52
C THR A 13 -11.53 -19.23 0.99
N SER A 14 -12.37 -18.43 0.32
CA SER A 14 -12.43 -18.37 -1.15
C SER A 14 -11.13 -17.90 -1.80
N LEU A 15 -10.35 -17.10 -1.07
CA LEU A 15 -9.01 -16.62 -1.46
C LEU A 15 -7.90 -17.64 -1.15
N GLY A 16 -8.22 -18.77 -0.53
CA GLY A 16 -7.24 -19.80 -0.17
C GLY A 16 -6.33 -19.41 1.00
N ILE A 17 -6.78 -18.47 1.84
CA ILE A 17 -6.05 -18.02 3.03
C ILE A 17 -5.97 -19.14 4.07
N ASN A 18 -4.79 -19.29 4.67
CA ASN A 18 -4.63 -20.14 5.84
C ASN A 18 -5.21 -19.40 7.06
N LEU A 19 -6.45 -19.74 7.43
CA LEU A 19 -7.21 -19.02 8.45
C LEU A 19 -6.51 -19.02 9.82
N ASP A 20 -5.95 -20.13 10.27
CA ASP A 20 -5.31 -20.22 11.60
C ASP A 20 -4.04 -19.35 11.66
N ALA A 21 -3.24 -19.39 10.60
CA ALA A 21 -2.04 -18.57 10.45
C ALA A 21 -2.39 -17.08 10.31
N HIS A 22 -3.48 -16.77 9.60
CA HIS A 22 -3.99 -15.42 9.41
C HIS A 22 -4.59 -14.83 10.69
N ASP A 23 -5.35 -15.61 11.46
CA ASP A 23 -5.87 -15.22 12.78
C ASP A 23 -4.72 -14.87 13.73
N SER A 24 -3.65 -15.68 13.72
CA SER A 24 -2.45 -15.41 14.52
C SER A 24 -1.76 -14.09 14.12
N LEU A 25 -1.65 -13.81 12.82
CA LEU A 25 -1.12 -12.55 12.31
C LEU A 25 -1.98 -11.35 12.76
N LEU A 26 -3.30 -11.46 12.65
CA LEU A 26 -4.22 -10.39 13.02
C LEU A 26 -4.19 -10.11 14.53
N ALA A 27 -4.09 -11.13 15.38
CA ALA A 27 -3.97 -10.95 16.82
C ALA A 27 -2.75 -10.09 17.20
N VAL A 28 -1.57 -10.41 16.64
CA VAL A 28 -0.34 -9.64 16.87
C VAL A 28 -0.46 -8.21 16.33
N LEU A 29 -1.08 -8.04 15.16
CA LEU A 29 -1.27 -6.72 14.57
C LEU A 29 -2.22 -5.85 15.42
N SER A 30 -3.30 -6.42 15.95
CA SER A 30 -4.26 -5.73 16.81
C SER A 30 -3.62 -5.29 18.12
N GLU A 31 -2.83 -6.15 18.76
CA GLU A 31 -2.07 -5.81 19.98
C GLU A 31 -1.07 -4.66 19.70
N ALA A 32 -0.22 -4.82 18.68
CA ALA A 32 0.75 -3.81 18.31
C ALA A 32 0.10 -2.46 17.95
N TYR A 33 -1.06 -2.48 17.30
CA TYR A 33 -1.81 -1.27 16.97
C TYR A 33 -2.34 -0.56 18.22
N GLY A 34 -2.89 -1.32 19.17
CA GLY A 34 -3.33 -0.80 20.47
C GLY A 34 -2.19 -0.12 21.22
N ASP A 35 -1.03 -0.78 21.28
CA ASP A 35 0.14 -0.30 22.02
C ASP A 35 0.81 0.91 21.36
N ILE A 36 0.90 0.93 20.03
CA ILE A 36 1.63 1.98 19.30
C ILE A 36 0.74 3.21 19.03
N PHE A 37 -0.50 3.00 18.60
CA PHE A 37 -1.36 4.08 18.13
C PHE A 37 -2.38 4.52 19.16
N MET A 38 -3.14 3.58 19.73
CA MET A 38 -4.24 3.91 20.66
C MET A 38 -3.75 4.43 22.01
N SER A 39 -2.49 4.14 22.37
CA SER A 39 -1.84 4.69 23.56
C SER A 39 -1.38 6.16 23.41
N GLN A 40 -1.30 6.68 22.18
CA GLN A 40 -0.86 8.06 21.93
C GLN A 40 -1.91 9.06 22.41
N LYS A 41 -1.45 10.13 23.05
CA LYS A 41 -2.30 11.24 23.52
C LYS A 41 -2.40 12.34 22.46
N ASN A 42 -3.50 13.08 22.47
CA ASN A 42 -3.76 14.25 21.61
C ASN A 42 -3.70 13.96 20.10
N ARG A 43 -4.07 12.75 19.67
CA ARG A 43 -4.18 12.42 18.25
C ARG A 43 -5.22 13.33 17.55
N PRO A 44 -5.04 13.67 16.27
CA PRO A 44 -6.08 14.32 15.46
C PRO A 44 -7.38 13.51 15.43
N GLU A 45 -8.53 14.18 15.50
CA GLU A 45 -9.84 13.51 15.37
C GLU A 45 -9.98 12.85 14.00
N GLY A 46 -9.41 13.47 12.96
CA GLY A 46 -9.31 12.90 11.62
C GLY A 46 -8.59 11.54 11.54
N MET A 47 -7.89 11.12 12.60
CA MET A 47 -7.31 9.77 12.67
C MET A 47 -8.37 8.66 12.76
N ALA A 48 -9.60 8.96 13.20
CA ALA A 48 -10.66 7.96 13.33
C ALA A 48 -10.93 7.18 12.02
N TYR A 49 -10.77 7.84 10.86
CA TYR A 49 -10.86 7.16 9.57
C TYR A 49 -9.76 6.11 9.38
N PHE A 50 -8.51 6.47 9.69
CA PHE A 50 -7.38 5.56 9.51
C PHE A 50 -7.39 4.44 10.56
N ASP A 51 -7.91 4.72 11.75
CA ASP A 51 -8.17 3.72 12.79
C ASP A 51 -9.20 2.68 12.30
N PHE A 52 -10.29 3.14 11.67
CA PHE A 52 -11.28 2.27 11.04
C PHE A 52 -10.67 1.43 9.89
N VAL A 53 -9.85 2.04 9.05
CA VAL A 53 -9.14 1.30 7.99
C VAL A 53 -8.26 0.20 8.59
N MET A 54 -7.61 0.45 9.72
CA MET A 54 -6.77 -0.54 10.38
C MET A 54 -7.57 -1.63 11.07
N SER A 55 -8.73 -1.32 11.67
CA SER A 55 -9.63 -2.35 12.20
C SER A 55 -10.18 -3.26 11.11
N GLU A 56 -10.30 -2.74 9.88
CA GLU A 56 -10.81 -3.46 8.71
C GLU A 56 -9.70 -3.82 7.70
N VAL A 57 -8.43 -3.86 8.11
CA VAL A 57 -7.27 -3.93 7.20
C VAL A 57 -7.33 -5.13 6.24
N HIS A 58 -7.83 -6.27 6.70
CA HIS A 58 -8.07 -7.47 5.89
C HIS A 58 -9.57 -7.79 5.68
N GLY A 59 -10.46 -6.88 6.11
CA GLY A 59 -11.92 -7.01 6.02
C GLY A 59 -12.50 -6.23 4.84
N LEU A 60 -13.15 -5.10 5.14
CA LEU A 60 -13.88 -4.28 4.16
C LEU A 60 -13.08 -4.01 2.89
N ARG A 61 -11.81 -3.64 3.00
CA ARG A 61 -11.03 -3.27 1.81
C ARG A 61 -10.80 -4.45 0.88
N ILE A 62 -10.62 -5.66 1.42
CA ILE A 62 -10.50 -6.88 0.62
C ILE A 62 -11.81 -7.20 -0.08
N ARG A 63 -12.95 -7.04 0.61
CA ARG A 63 -14.28 -7.17 -0.02
C ARG A 63 -14.42 -6.22 -1.20
N GLU A 64 -14.05 -4.95 -1.06
CA GLU A 64 -14.08 -3.99 -2.18
C GLU A 64 -13.21 -4.42 -3.38
N LEU A 65 -12.09 -5.13 -3.14
CA LEU A 65 -11.27 -5.69 -4.22
C LEU A 65 -11.99 -6.85 -4.90
N MET A 66 -12.62 -7.74 -4.13
CA MET A 66 -13.38 -8.87 -4.66
C MET A 66 -14.60 -8.42 -5.45
N ASP A 67 -15.32 -7.42 -4.96
CA ASP A 67 -16.47 -6.81 -5.65
C ASP A 67 -16.00 -6.19 -6.98
N ALA A 68 -14.89 -5.44 -6.97
CA ALA A 68 -14.31 -4.90 -8.20
C ALA A 68 -13.94 -6.00 -9.21
N LYS A 69 -13.42 -7.15 -8.75
CA LYS A 69 -13.15 -8.31 -9.62
C LYS A 69 -14.43 -8.90 -10.20
N ALA A 70 -15.48 -9.02 -9.39
CA ALA A 70 -16.79 -9.49 -9.85
C ALA A 70 -17.40 -8.56 -10.92
N GLU A 71 -17.11 -7.26 -10.85
CA GLU A 71 -17.44 -6.25 -11.88
C GLU A 71 -16.49 -6.29 -13.11
N GLY A 72 -15.54 -7.22 -13.15
CA GLY A 72 -14.60 -7.40 -14.26
C GLY A 72 -13.36 -6.50 -14.21
N ARG A 73 -13.19 -5.70 -13.16
CA ARG A 73 -12.00 -4.85 -12.97
C ARG A 73 -10.82 -5.71 -12.51
N LYS A 74 -9.60 -5.27 -12.79
CA LYS A 74 -8.37 -6.01 -12.45
C LYS A 74 -7.68 -5.42 -11.23
N VAL A 75 -7.28 -6.27 -10.31
CA VAL A 75 -6.51 -5.92 -9.11
C VAL A 75 -5.04 -6.20 -9.37
N ILE A 76 -4.22 -5.15 -9.32
CA ILE A 76 -2.79 -5.21 -9.62
C ILE A 76 -1.99 -4.95 -8.34
N GLY A 77 -1.23 -5.95 -7.91
CA GLY A 77 -0.32 -5.84 -6.77
C GLY A 77 1.03 -5.30 -7.19
N THR A 78 1.66 -4.44 -6.38
CA THR A 78 2.99 -3.89 -6.68
C THR A 78 3.88 -3.81 -5.45
N TYR A 79 5.19 -3.84 -5.64
CA TYR A 79 6.18 -3.68 -4.56
C TYR A 79 6.97 -2.37 -4.64
N CYS A 80 6.61 -1.48 -5.57
CA CYS A 80 7.38 -0.27 -5.83
C CYS A 80 6.56 0.87 -6.41
N THR A 81 6.96 2.08 -6.03
CA THR A 81 6.37 3.34 -6.50
C THR A 81 6.71 3.68 -7.96
N PHE A 82 7.66 2.98 -8.58
CA PHE A 82 7.96 3.10 -10.01
C PHE A 82 6.92 2.39 -10.90
N VAL A 83 6.09 1.50 -10.35
CA VAL A 83 4.98 0.95 -11.13
C VAL A 83 3.89 2.02 -11.26
N PRO A 84 3.50 2.43 -12.48
CA PRO A 84 2.62 3.59 -12.69
C PRO A 84 1.15 3.25 -12.38
N GLU A 85 0.67 3.66 -11.21
CA GLU A 85 -0.75 3.57 -10.80
C GLU A 85 -1.69 4.16 -11.85
N GLU A 86 -1.24 5.19 -12.55
CA GLU A 86 -1.97 5.87 -13.60
C GLU A 86 -2.34 4.94 -14.77
N LEU A 87 -1.47 3.99 -15.13
CA LEU A 87 -1.77 3.02 -16.20
C LEU A 87 -2.80 1.99 -15.74
N VAL A 88 -2.68 1.51 -14.50
CA VAL A 88 -3.64 0.56 -13.91
C VAL A 88 -5.04 1.18 -13.84
N ARG A 89 -5.13 2.44 -13.38
CA ARG A 89 -6.41 3.17 -13.29
C ARG A 89 -6.99 3.54 -14.66
N ALA A 90 -6.16 3.75 -15.68
CA ALA A 90 -6.64 4.10 -17.00
C ALA A 90 -7.41 2.95 -17.70
N VAL A 91 -7.21 1.71 -17.24
CA VAL A 91 -8.03 0.55 -17.62
C VAL A 91 -9.10 0.20 -16.57
N ASP A 92 -9.44 1.14 -15.68
CA ASP A 92 -10.39 0.95 -14.56
C ASP A 92 -9.96 -0.14 -13.56
N GLY A 93 -8.65 -0.43 -13.50
CA GLY A 93 -8.07 -1.34 -12.52
C GLY A 93 -7.90 -0.70 -11.13
N VAL A 94 -7.61 -1.55 -10.16
CA VAL A 94 -7.26 -1.19 -8.78
C VAL A 94 -5.81 -1.57 -8.54
N MET A 95 -5.01 -0.67 -7.97
CA MET A 95 -3.61 -0.97 -7.60
C MET A 95 -3.49 -1.05 -6.07
N VAL A 96 -2.78 -2.07 -5.57
CA VAL A 96 -2.45 -2.21 -4.15
C VAL A 96 -0.95 -2.45 -3.97
N GLY A 97 -0.33 -1.79 -2.98
CA GLY A 97 1.05 -2.02 -2.59
C GLY A 97 1.14 -3.20 -1.63
N LEU A 98 2.09 -4.10 -1.89
CA LEU A 98 2.21 -5.40 -1.24
C LEU A 98 3.48 -5.56 -0.38
N CYS A 99 4.29 -4.50 -0.24
CA CYS A 99 5.44 -4.53 0.66
C CYS A 99 4.98 -4.87 2.08
N ALA A 100 5.40 -6.02 2.59
CA ALA A 100 5.07 -6.47 3.93
C ALA A 100 6.14 -6.05 4.93
N GLY A 101 5.71 -5.76 6.17
CA GLY A 101 6.54 -5.23 7.24
C GLY A 101 6.56 -6.09 8.50
N ALA A 102 6.12 -7.35 8.40
CA ALA A 102 6.04 -8.27 9.53
C ALA A 102 6.76 -9.59 9.22
N ASP A 103 7.60 -10.05 10.14
CA ASP A 103 8.25 -11.35 10.02
C ASP A 103 7.20 -12.46 10.14
N PHE A 104 7.13 -13.33 9.14
CA PHE A 104 6.18 -14.43 9.10
C PHE A 104 6.81 -15.63 8.41
N ALA A 105 6.62 -16.84 8.96
CA ALA A 105 7.16 -18.08 8.41
C ALA A 105 8.66 -18.02 8.01
N VAL A 106 9.49 -17.31 8.79
CA VAL A 106 10.90 -17.01 8.45
C VAL A 106 11.70 -18.28 8.15
N ASP A 107 11.50 -19.35 8.92
CA ASP A 107 12.19 -20.63 8.69
C ASP A 107 11.88 -21.25 7.32
N GLU A 108 10.65 -21.08 6.81
CA GLU A 108 10.26 -21.56 5.48
C GLU A 108 10.82 -20.65 4.39
N VAL A 109 10.83 -19.34 4.64
CA VAL A 109 11.41 -18.35 3.72
C VAL A 109 12.92 -18.60 3.53
N GLU A 110 13.64 -18.89 4.60
CA GLU A 110 15.10 -19.08 4.55
C GLU A 110 15.55 -20.39 3.88
N LYS A 111 14.60 -21.29 3.55
CA LYS A 111 14.86 -22.45 2.68
C LYS A 111 14.98 -22.06 1.21
N VAL A 112 14.38 -20.93 0.82
CA VAL A 112 14.33 -20.47 -0.58
C VAL A 112 15.02 -19.13 -0.81
N LEU A 113 15.30 -18.37 0.26
CA LEU A 113 16.05 -17.12 0.22
C LEU A 113 17.22 -17.14 1.23
N PRO A 114 18.36 -16.49 0.91
CA PRO A 114 19.44 -16.33 1.87
C PRO A 114 19.00 -15.59 3.15
N ARG A 115 19.48 -16.03 4.32
CA ARG A 115 19.16 -15.40 5.63
C ARG A 115 19.47 -13.90 5.68
N ASN A 116 20.53 -13.48 4.98
CA ASN A 116 21.01 -12.10 4.87
C ASN A 116 20.27 -11.25 3.82
N THR A 117 19.15 -11.75 3.30
CA THR A 117 18.26 -10.97 2.42
C THR A 117 17.49 -9.91 3.22
N CYS A 118 17.18 -8.78 2.59
CA CYS A 118 16.37 -7.70 3.17
C CYS A 118 15.07 -8.22 3.82
N ALA A 119 14.78 -7.78 5.04
CA ALA A 119 13.61 -8.21 5.82
C ALA A 119 12.28 -7.96 5.09
N LEU A 120 12.15 -6.87 4.34
CA LEU A 120 10.95 -6.59 3.52
C LEU A 120 10.70 -7.69 2.48
N ILE A 121 11.76 -8.18 1.82
CA ILE A 121 11.66 -9.26 0.83
C ILE A 121 11.30 -10.57 1.53
N LYS A 122 11.95 -10.87 2.67
CA LYS A 122 11.65 -12.08 3.45
C LYS A 122 10.20 -12.08 3.94
N SER A 123 9.70 -10.94 4.42
CA SER A 123 8.31 -10.74 4.85
C SER A 123 7.32 -11.01 3.71
N THR A 124 7.56 -10.48 2.50
CA THR A 124 6.74 -10.76 1.31
C THR A 124 6.66 -12.28 1.02
N PHE A 125 7.79 -12.98 1.07
CA PHE A 125 7.82 -14.43 0.87
C PHE A 125 7.07 -15.17 1.97
N GLY A 126 7.25 -14.75 3.22
CA GLY A 126 6.55 -15.32 4.37
C GLY A 126 5.03 -15.20 4.23
N PHE A 127 4.57 -14.03 3.79
CA PHE A 127 3.14 -13.76 3.56
C PHE A 127 2.56 -14.64 2.45
N LYS A 128 3.33 -14.89 1.37
CA LYS A 128 2.91 -15.78 0.28
C LYS A 128 2.94 -17.26 0.67
N ILE A 129 4.04 -17.72 1.26
CA ILE A 129 4.23 -19.12 1.67
C ILE A 129 3.21 -19.50 2.75
N GLY A 130 3.03 -18.62 3.75
CA GLY A 130 2.07 -18.78 4.83
C GLY A 130 0.61 -18.59 4.40
N ARG A 131 0.36 -18.04 3.19
CA ARG A 131 -0.98 -17.68 2.67
C ARG A 131 -1.78 -16.84 3.66
N VAL A 132 -1.15 -15.81 4.22
CA VAL A 132 -1.75 -14.92 5.25
C VAL A 132 -2.08 -13.52 4.73
N CYS A 133 -1.94 -13.26 3.43
CA CYS A 133 -2.16 -11.94 2.86
C CYS A 133 -3.33 -11.94 1.86
N PRO A 134 -4.55 -11.56 2.29
CA PRO A 134 -5.69 -11.45 1.39
C PRO A 134 -5.47 -10.46 0.24
N TYR A 135 -4.69 -9.38 0.45
CA TYR A 135 -4.36 -8.44 -0.63
C TYR A 135 -3.59 -9.12 -1.76
N LEU A 136 -2.59 -9.95 -1.41
CA LEU A 136 -1.78 -10.66 -2.39
C LEU A 136 -2.62 -11.69 -3.16
N GLU A 137 -3.41 -12.50 -2.46
CA GLU A 137 -4.23 -13.52 -3.09
C GLU A 137 -5.41 -12.95 -3.90
N ALA A 138 -5.84 -11.72 -3.61
CA ALA A 138 -6.84 -11.02 -4.41
C ALA A 138 -6.29 -10.48 -5.76
N CYS A 139 -4.97 -10.39 -5.94
CA CYS A 139 -4.38 -9.81 -7.16
C CYS A 139 -4.58 -10.69 -8.40
N ASP A 140 -4.99 -10.08 -9.52
CA ASP A 140 -5.00 -10.72 -10.85
C ASP A 140 -3.61 -10.79 -11.47
N MET A 141 -2.74 -9.83 -11.16
CA MET A 141 -1.33 -9.79 -11.54
C MET A 141 -0.53 -9.08 -10.46
N VAL A 142 0.71 -9.52 -10.25
CA VAL A 142 1.66 -8.87 -9.36
C VAL A 142 2.84 -8.37 -10.18
N VAL A 143 3.13 -7.08 -10.08
CA VAL A 143 4.22 -6.42 -10.80
C VAL A 143 5.43 -6.28 -9.88
N GLY A 144 6.54 -6.93 -10.26
CA GLY A 144 7.85 -6.72 -9.69
C GLY A 144 8.73 -5.85 -10.59
N GLU A 145 9.66 -5.13 -9.98
CA GLU A 145 10.58 -4.20 -10.63
C GLU A 145 12.06 -4.55 -10.37
N SER A 146 12.95 -4.39 -11.36
CA SER A 146 14.38 -4.70 -11.22
C SER A 146 15.21 -3.61 -10.49
N THR A 147 14.81 -3.23 -9.27
CA THR A 147 15.49 -2.17 -8.48
C THR A 147 16.75 -2.63 -7.76
N CYS A 148 16.62 -3.28 -6.60
CA CYS A 148 17.75 -3.83 -5.85
C CYS A 148 18.02 -5.28 -6.24
N ASP A 149 19.25 -5.76 -6.00
CA ASP A 149 19.62 -7.14 -6.33
C ASP A 149 18.75 -8.16 -5.61
N GLY A 150 18.43 -7.92 -4.33
CA GLY A 150 17.56 -8.77 -3.55
C GLY A 150 16.20 -8.97 -4.21
N LYS A 151 15.52 -7.88 -4.61
CA LYS A 151 14.20 -7.96 -5.27
C LYS A 151 14.31 -8.61 -6.63
N LYS A 152 15.24 -8.15 -7.47
CA LYS A 152 15.45 -8.68 -8.83
C LYS A 152 15.64 -10.20 -8.82
N LYS A 153 16.49 -10.73 -7.93
CA LYS A 153 16.72 -12.17 -7.82
C LYS A 153 15.60 -12.91 -7.10
N ALA A 154 15.02 -12.33 -6.05
CA ALA A 154 13.89 -12.95 -5.36
C ALA A 154 12.68 -13.10 -6.29
N TYR A 155 12.45 -12.18 -7.22
CA TYR A 155 11.34 -12.27 -8.17
C TYR A 155 11.43 -13.48 -9.10
N GLU A 156 12.61 -14.00 -9.43
CA GLU A 156 12.75 -15.26 -10.19
C GLU A 156 12.23 -16.48 -9.42
N VAL A 157 12.26 -16.42 -8.08
CA VAL A 157 11.68 -17.44 -7.20
C VAL A 157 10.19 -17.16 -7.00
N LEU A 158 9.82 -15.89 -6.79
CA LEU A 158 8.44 -15.47 -6.55
C LEU A 158 7.53 -15.73 -7.75
N ASP A 159 8.05 -15.60 -8.98
CA ASP A 159 7.37 -15.95 -10.23
C ASP A 159 6.85 -17.40 -10.25
N ARG A 160 7.55 -18.32 -9.57
CA ARG A 160 7.11 -19.72 -9.43
C ARG A 160 5.99 -19.90 -8.40
N LEU A 161 5.84 -18.95 -7.48
CA LEU A 161 4.84 -18.96 -6.41
C LEU A 161 3.59 -18.16 -6.77
N ILE A 162 3.70 -17.18 -7.67
CA ILE A 162 2.63 -16.30 -8.11
C ILE A 162 2.42 -16.51 -9.62
N PRO A 163 1.37 -17.25 -10.03
CA PRO A 163 1.17 -17.63 -11.44
C PRO A 163 1.10 -16.47 -12.43
N ASN A 164 0.65 -15.28 -12.00
CA ASN A 164 0.51 -14.08 -12.83
C ASN A 164 1.51 -12.99 -12.41
N PHE A 165 2.77 -13.36 -12.25
CA PHE A 165 3.82 -12.40 -11.95
C PHE A 165 4.32 -11.70 -13.23
N TYR A 166 4.54 -10.39 -13.17
CA TYR A 166 5.05 -9.58 -14.28
C TYR A 166 6.30 -8.84 -13.81
N ALA A 167 7.44 -9.13 -14.43
CA ALA A 167 8.69 -8.40 -14.18
C ALA A 167 8.82 -7.20 -15.12
N MET A 168 8.99 -6.01 -14.54
CA MET A 168 9.26 -4.75 -15.25
C MET A 168 10.73 -4.37 -15.08
N ASP A 169 11.41 -4.08 -16.18
CA ASP A 169 12.80 -3.66 -16.11
C ASP A 169 12.92 -2.16 -15.75
N MET A 170 13.96 -1.82 -15.00
CA MET A 170 14.19 -0.49 -14.47
C MET A 170 15.57 0.01 -14.86
N PRO A 171 15.69 1.21 -15.47
CA PRO A 171 17.01 1.78 -15.73
C PRO A 171 17.71 2.14 -14.42
N GLN A 172 19.03 1.91 -14.39
CA GLN A 172 19.87 2.30 -13.26
C GLN A 172 20.37 3.76 -13.35
N MET A 173 20.20 4.39 -14.51
CA MET A 173 20.63 5.76 -14.80
C MET A 173 19.49 6.58 -15.41
N LYS A 174 19.48 7.89 -15.15
CA LYS A 174 18.49 8.85 -15.71
C LYS A 174 18.91 9.45 -17.06
N SER A 175 19.77 8.74 -17.80
CA SER A 175 20.27 9.14 -19.12
C SER A 175 19.17 9.09 -20.19
N ILE A 176 19.48 9.49 -21.42
CA ILE A 176 18.55 9.41 -22.55
C ILE A 176 18.14 7.94 -22.79
N GLU A 177 19.10 7.02 -22.74
CA GLU A 177 18.91 5.59 -22.93
C GLU A 177 18.09 5.00 -21.78
N GLY A 178 18.39 5.39 -20.52
CA GLY A 178 17.62 4.95 -19.37
C GLY A 178 16.16 5.40 -19.44
N ARG A 179 15.90 6.64 -19.87
CA ARG A 179 14.54 7.15 -20.09
C ARG A 179 13.84 6.40 -21.25
N ALA A 180 14.58 6.05 -22.30
CA ALA A 180 14.05 5.26 -23.40
C ALA A 180 13.63 3.85 -22.96
N LEU A 181 14.46 3.19 -22.14
CA LEU A 181 14.12 1.90 -21.51
C LEU A 181 12.86 2.00 -20.66
N LEU A 182 12.81 2.96 -19.73
CA LEU A 182 11.63 3.15 -18.88
C LEU A 182 10.35 3.39 -19.69
N ARG A 183 10.44 4.20 -20.74
CA ARG A 183 9.31 4.43 -21.65
C ARG A 183 8.87 3.14 -22.33
N ALA A 184 9.80 2.32 -22.82
CA ALA A 184 9.49 1.05 -23.44
C ALA A 184 8.81 0.08 -22.46
N GLU A 185 9.30 0.00 -21.22
CA GLU A 185 8.72 -0.85 -20.17
C GLU A 185 7.30 -0.40 -19.77
N TYR A 186 7.04 0.91 -19.68
CA TYR A 186 5.69 1.42 -19.48
C TYR A 186 4.75 1.12 -20.65
N VAL A 187 5.24 1.12 -21.89
CA VAL A 187 4.44 0.71 -23.06
C VAL A 187 4.09 -0.77 -22.99
N LYS A 188 5.04 -1.65 -22.65
CA LYS A 188 4.78 -3.08 -22.45
C LYS A 188 3.78 -3.33 -21.32
N LEU A 189 3.93 -2.64 -20.19
CA LEU A 189 2.98 -2.74 -19.08
C LEU A 189 1.58 -2.26 -19.49
N LYS A 190 1.48 -1.14 -20.22
CA LYS A 190 0.22 -0.68 -20.82
C LYS A 190 -0.42 -1.79 -21.66
N GLU A 191 0.32 -2.40 -22.57
CA GLU A 191 -0.22 -3.44 -23.47
C GLU A 191 -0.71 -4.66 -22.68
N GLN A 192 0.02 -5.06 -21.64
CA GLN A 192 -0.41 -6.14 -20.75
C GLN A 192 -1.71 -5.79 -20.00
N LEU A 193 -1.80 -4.58 -19.45
CA LEU A 193 -3.01 -4.11 -18.76
C LEU A 193 -4.21 -4.02 -19.71
N GLU A 194 -4.01 -3.56 -20.95
CA GLU A 194 -5.07 -3.52 -21.95
C GLU A 194 -5.57 -4.93 -22.31
N ARG A 195 -4.64 -5.87 -22.51
CA ARG A 195 -4.97 -7.28 -22.82
C ARG A 195 -5.75 -7.93 -21.69
N MET A 196 -5.32 -7.76 -20.44
CA MET A 196 -5.98 -8.37 -19.30
C MET A 196 -7.34 -7.77 -18.99
N SER A 197 -7.49 -6.46 -19.13
CA SER A 197 -8.74 -5.75 -18.81
C SER A 197 -9.74 -5.75 -19.96
N GLY A 198 -9.31 -6.03 -21.19
CA GLY A 198 -10.12 -5.83 -22.39
C GLY A 198 -10.40 -4.36 -22.73
N ARG A 199 -9.75 -3.42 -22.04
CA ARG A 199 -9.96 -1.96 -22.18
C ARG A 199 -8.74 -1.30 -22.77
N LYS A 200 -8.92 -0.30 -23.63
CA LYS A 200 -7.83 0.53 -24.18
C LYS A 200 -7.51 1.70 -23.27
N ILE A 201 -6.23 1.99 -23.08
CA ILE A 201 -5.78 3.21 -22.41
C ILE A 201 -5.86 4.35 -23.43
N THR A 202 -6.94 5.14 -23.37
CA THR A 202 -7.10 6.35 -24.18
C THR A 202 -6.44 7.56 -23.52
N PRO A 203 -6.12 8.63 -24.28
CA PRO A 203 -5.59 9.87 -23.70
C PRO A 203 -6.49 10.45 -22.60
N GLU A 204 -7.81 10.38 -22.76
CA GLU A 204 -8.79 10.90 -21.79
C GLU A 204 -8.81 10.06 -20.52
N ALA A 205 -8.81 8.73 -20.66
CA ALA A 205 -8.76 7.82 -19.52
C ALA A 205 -7.46 7.98 -18.73
N LEU A 206 -6.32 8.07 -19.43
CA LEU A 206 -5.02 8.31 -18.83
C LEU A 206 -4.96 9.69 -18.13
N LYS A 207 -5.48 10.75 -18.76
CA LYS A 207 -5.54 12.08 -18.14
C LYS A 207 -6.36 12.10 -16.85
N ARG A 208 -7.52 11.42 -16.83
CA ARG A 208 -8.34 11.27 -15.60
C ARG A 208 -7.60 10.49 -14.52
N ALA A 209 -6.93 9.40 -14.89
CA ALA A 209 -6.13 8.60 -13.97
C ALA A 209 -4.98 9.41 -13.36
N ILE A 210 -4.19 10.12 -14.18
CA ILE A 210 -3.14 11.04 -13.74
C ILE A 210 -3.69 12.09 -12.77
N GLY A 211 -4.82 12.71 -13.10
CA GLY A 211 -5.45 13.70 -12.21
C GLY A 211 -5.79 13.12 -10.84
N THR A 212 -6.32 11.91 -10.81
CA THR A 212 -6.68 11.21 -9.55
C THR A 212 -5.45 10.92 -8.70
N VAL A 213 -4.42 10.31 -9.29
CA VAL A 213 -3.18 9.96 -8.57
C VAL A 213 -2.43 11.22 -8.11
N ASN A 214 -2.43 12.28 -8.91
CA ASN A 214 -1.80 13.55 -8.52
C ASN A 214 -2.54 14.23 -7.36
N ARG A 215 -3.89 14.21 -7.31
CA ARG A 215 -4.63 14.70 -6.15
C ARG A 215 -4.24 13.93 -4.88
N LYS A 216 -4.12 12.61 -4.97
CA LYS A 216 -3.65 11.74 -3.88
C LYS A 216 -2.25 12.14 -3.39
N ARG A 217 -1.30 12.33 -4.33
CA ARG A 217 0.07 12.77 -4.02
C ARG A 217 0.10 14.16 -3.39
N HIS A 218 -0.70 15.10 -3.90
CA HIS A 218 -0.78 16.46 -3.35
C HIS A 218 -1.34 16.50 -1.93
N ALA A 219 -2.32 15.66 -1.59
CA ALA A 219 -2.85 15.56 -0.24
C ALA A 219 -1.77 15.12 0.77
N VAL A 220 -0.98 14.10 0.44
CA VAL A 220 0.14 13.65 1.29
C VAL A 220 1.26 14.71 1.37
N GLN A 221 1.52 15.44 0.27
CA GLN A 221 2.46 16.57 0.29
C GLN A 221 1.97 17.72 1.19
N ARG A 222 0.67 18.01 1.20
CA ARG A 222 0.04 18.98 2.12
C ARG A 222 0.25 18.55 3.57
N LEU A 223 -0.07 17.31 3.91
CA LEU A 223 0.19 16.73 5.23
C LEU A 223 1.66 16.87 5.64
N ALA A 224 2.59 16.52 4.74
CA ALA A 224 4.03 16.62 5.00
C ALA A 224 4.48 18.05 5.29
N ARG A 225 3.93 19.07 4.61
CA ARG A 225 4.24 20.48 4.86
C ARG A 225 3.72 20.95 6.22
N LEU A 226 2.50 20.57 6.60
CA LEU A 226 1.90 20.97 7.90
C LEU A 226 2.69 20.45 9.09
N ARG A 227 3.37 19.31 8.94
CA ARG A 227 4.26 18.77 9.97
C ARG A 227 5.41 19.70 10.34
N ALA A 228 5.78 20.67 9.50
CA ALA A 228 6.88 21.60 9.77
C ALA A 228 6.60 22.60 10.91
N ALA A 229 5.33 22.78 11.32
CA ALA A 229 4.96 23.67 12.41
C ALA A 229 5.55 23.27 13.78
N ASP A 230 5.68 24.24 14.68
CA ASP A 230 6.13 24.07 16.07
C ASP A 230 5.15 24.79 17.03
N PRO A 231 4.43 24.05 17.90
CA PRO A 231 4.47 22.61 18.10
C PRO A 231 3.96 21.79 16.91
N ALA A 232 4.43 20.53 16.77
CA ALA A 232 4.01 19.66 15.67
C ALA A 232 2.53 19.25 15.82
N PRO A 233 1.66 19.47 14.81
CA PRO A 233 0.21 19.28 14.96
C PRO A 233 -0.22 17.80 14.93
N ILE A 234 0.66 16.90 14.45
CA ILE A 234 0.45 15.45 14.36
C ILE A 234 1.74 14.70 14.71
N SER A 235 1.62 13.49 15.24
CA SER A 235 2.76 12.60 15.52
C SER A 235 3.41 12.09 14.23
N GLY A 236 4.69 11.71 14.34
CA GLY A 236 5.39 11.03 13.23
C GLY A 236 4.80 9.64 12.93
N LEU A 237 4.29 8.95 13.95
CA LEU A 237 3.67 7.62 13.84
C LEU A 237 2.35 7.69 13.07
N ASP A 238 1.43 8.59 13.45
CA ASP A 238 0.16 8.76 12.73
C ASP A 238 0.40 9.19 11.28
N SER A 239 1.36 10.09 11.05
CA SER A 239 1.72 10.46 9.66
C SER A 239 2.33 9.30 8.88
N LEU A 240 3.06 8.39 9.52
CA LEU A 240 3.57 7.17 8.89
C LEU A 240 2.43 6.21 8.55
N LEU A 241 1.47 6.04 9.46
CA LEU A 241 0.29 5.20 9.24
C LEU A 241 -0.50 5.66 8.02
N ILE A 242 -0.76 6.97 7.89
CA ILE A 242 -1.41 7.55 6.71
C ILE A 242 -0.62 7.21 5.43
N ASN A 243 0.70 7.29 5.46
CA ASN A 243 1.55 6.92 4.33
C ASN A 243 1.51 5.42 4.02
N GLN A 244 1.27 4.55 5.01
CA GLN A 244 1.12 3.11 4.79
C GLN A 244 -0.26 2.79 4.18
N VAL A 245 -1.33 3.44 4.65
CA VAL A 245 -2.69 3.31 4.11
C VAL A 245 -2.78 3.76 2.65
N TYR A 246 -1.96 4.74 2.25
CA TYR A 246 -1.83 5.24 0.86
C TYR A 246 -1.74 4.13 -0.19
N PHE A 247 -1.11 3.01 0.17
CA PHE A 247 -0.77 1.94 -0.75
C PHE A 247 -1.92 1.01 -1.07
N TYR A 248 -2.95 0.91 -0.24
CA TYR A 248 -4.02 -0.08 -0.45
C TYR A 248 -5.43 0.50 -0.44
N ASP A 249 -5.65 1.68 0.14
CA ASP A 249 -6.97 2.31 0.20
C ASP A 249 -7.46 2.83 -1.18
N ASN A 250 -8.75 3.11 -1.29
CA ASN A 250 -9.34 3.72 -2.47
C ASN A 250 -8.76 5.14 -2.67
N PRO A 251 -8.20 5.48 -3.84
CA PRO A 251 -7.52 6.77 -4.03
C PRO A 251 -8.37 8.02 -3.80
N GLU A 252 -9.66 8.01 -4.17
CA GLU A 252 -10.54 9.17 -3.98
C GLU A 252 -10.88 9.33 -2.48
N ARG A 253 -11.30 8.23 -1.84
CA ARG A 253 -11.64 8.21 -0.42
C ARG A 253 -10.44 8.60 0.45
N PHE A 254 -9.28 7.98 0.21
CA PHE A 254 -8.04 8.32 0.89
C PHE A 254 -7.68 9.81 0.74
N THR A 255 -7.78 10.35 -0.47
CA THR A 255 -7.50 11.77 -0.74
C THR A 255 -8.42 12.69 0.05
N GLY A 256 -9.72 12.34 0.14
CA GLY A 256 -10.69 13.06 0.97
C GLY A 256 -10.27 13.05 2.43
N SER A 257 -10.06 11.87 3.01
CA SER A 257 -9.69 11.70 4.42
C SER A 257 -8.39 12.42 4.79
N VAL A 258 -7.37 12.38 3.92
CA VAL A 258 -6.11 13.12 4.15
C VAL A 258 -6.32 14.63 4.11
N ASN A 259 -7.20 15.15 3.24
CA ASN A 259 -7.50 16.59 3.26
C ASN A 259 -8.28 17.00 4.50
N THR A 260 -9.25 16.19 4.95
CA THR A 260 -10.00 16.44 6.18
C THR A 260 -9.07 16.56 7.39
N ILE A 261 -8.13 15.63 7.56
CA ILE A 261 -7.15 15.75 8.65
C ILE A 261 -6.24 16.97 8.44
N CYS A 262 -5.82 17.30 7.21
CA CYS A 262 -5.04 18.52 6.96
C CYS A 262 -5.78 19.80 7.40
N ASP A 263 -7.09 19.89 7.17
CA ASP A 263 -7.91 21.04 7.61
C ASP A 263 -7.93 21.16 9.15
N GLU A 264 -8.02 20.02 9.85
CA GLU A 264 -7.88 19.98 11.32
C GLU A 264 -6.47 20.42 11.77
N LEU A 265 -5.42 19.90 11.13
CA LEU A 265 -4.03 20.25 11.47
C LEU A 265 -3.71 21.72 11.22
N GLU A 266 -4.31 22.34 10.22
CA GLU A 266 -4.22 23.80 10.01
C GLU A 266 -4.86 24.58 11.15
N THR A 267 -6.00 24.11 11.66
CA THR A 267 -6.67 24.69 12.83
C THR A 267 -5.81 24.58 14.08
N ARG A 268 -5.28 23.39 14.37
CA ARG A 268 -4.34 23.15 15.48
C ARG A 268 -3.10 24.04 15.38
N THR A 269 -2.53 24.15 14.18
CA THR A 269 -1.35 24.98 13.92
C THR A 269 -1.63 26.46 14.22
N LYS A 270 -2.79 26.99 13.82
CA LYS A 270 -3.21 28.38 14.11
C LYS A 270 -3.42 28.61 15.61
N ALA A 271 -3.91 27.60 16.33
CA ALA A 271 -4.09 27.64 17.78
C ALA A 271 -2.79 27.39 18.58
N HIS A 272 -1.66 27.14 17.90
CA HIS A 272 -0.40 26.70 18.52
C HIS A 272 -0.55 25.40 19.35
N GLU A 273 -1.45 24.52 18.92
CA GLU A 273 -1.70 23.22 19.51
C GLU A 273 -0.92 22.14 18.77
N GLY A 274 -0.32 21.21 19.50
CA GLY A 274 0.38 20.08 18.91
C GLY A 274 0.46 18.88 19.83
N VAL A 275 0.93 17.77 19.28
CA VAL A 275 1.02 16.48 20.00
C VAL A 275 2.14 16.46 21.04
N LYS A 276 3.05 17.42 20.98
CA LYS A 276 4.17 17.64 21.91
C LYS A 276 4.33 19.14 22.17
N GLN A 277 5.06 19.48 23.23
CA GLN A 277 5.34 20.88 23.58
C GLN A 277 6.21 21.56 22.51
N LYS A 278 6.05 22.87 22.39
CA LYS A 278 6.88 23.71 21.52
C LYS A 278 8.36 23.53 21.85
N GLY A 279 9.22 23.48 20.83
CA GLY A 279 10.67 23.29 21.01
C GLY A 279 11.10 21.85 21.31
N THR A 280 10.17 20.87 21.29
CA THR A 280 10.51 19.45 21.33
C THR A 280 11.43 19.11 20.14
N LYS A 281 12.51 18.35 20.38
CA LYS A 281 13.45 17.93 19.33
C LYS A 281 12.72 17.24 18.18
N ARG A 282 13.03 17.68 16.96
CA ARG A 282 12.40 17.19 15.72
C ARG A 282 13.35 16.28 14.97
N LEU A 283 12.83 15.16 14.47
CA LEU A 283 13.60 14.15 13.74
C LEU A 283 13.13 14.07 12.30
N LEU A 284 14.08 13.89 11.37
CA LEU A 284 13.83 13.51 9.99
C LEU A 284 14.39 12.10 9.80
N MET A 285 13.55 11.15 9.43
CA MET A 285 13.98 9.82 9.04
C MET A 285 14.28 9.79 7.54
N SER A 286 15.41 9.20 7.16
CA SER A 286 15.85 9.02 5.79
C SER A 286 16.40 7.61 5.63
N GLY A 287 16.02 6.91 4.56
CA GLY A 287 16.43 5.54 4.27
C GLY A 287 15.89 5.07 2.92
#